data_AF-A0A521NIT7-F1
#
_entry.id   AF-A0A521NIT7-F1
#
_cell.length_a   1.000
_cell.length_b   1.000
_cell.length_c   1.000
_cell.angle_alpha   90.00
_cell.angle_beta   90.00
_cell.angle_gamma   90.00
#
_symmetry.space_group_name_H-M   'P 1'
#
loop_
_entity.id
_entity.type
_entity.pdbx_description
1 polymer ?
#
loop_
_entity_poly.entity_id
_entity_poly.type
_entity_poly.pdbx_seq_one_letter_code
_entity_poly.pdbx_strand_id
1 'polypeptide(L)' 'MKKVPTSRVDRLLGSMGYGSRAEMARMAKAGGIVLDGADLTDVSRRIPVTRDLPTRMEIDGEPLDPVQGLVILLNKPLG' A
#
# COMPACT_ATOMS: atom_id res chain seq x y z
N MET A 1 11.56 -9.80 20.66
CA MET A 1 11.45 -9.56 19.20
C MET A 1 10.50 -8.41 18.94
N LYS A 2 10.88 -7.41 18.15
CA LYS A 2 9.98 -6.31 17.76
C LYS A 2 8.94 -6.88 16.79
N LYS A 3 7.64 -6.77 17.11
CA LYS A 3 6.56 -7.33 16.30
C LYS A 3 6.52 -6.62 14.95
N VAL A 4 6.56 -7.37 13.85
CA VAL A 4 6.40 -6.80 12.50
C VAL A 4 4.97 -6.26 12.38
N PRO A 5 4.78 -4.98 12.05
CA PRO A 5 3.45 -4.43 11.86
C PRO A 5 2.77 -5.11 10.67
N THR A 6 1.46 -5.30 10.76
CA THR A 6 0.66 -5.84 9.66
C THR A 6 -0.47 -4.88 9.34
N SER A 7 -0.89 -4.84 8.07
CA SER A 7 -2.07 -4.08 7.63
C SER A 7 -2.86 -4.88 6.62
N ARG A 8 -4.17 -4.61 6.52
CA ARG A 8 -4.94 -5.03 5.34
C ARG A 8 -4.46 -4.23 4.14
N VAL A 9 -4.46 -4.85 2.96
CA VAL A 9 -4.00 -4.20 1.72
C VAL A 9 -4.88 -3.00 1.38
N ASP A 10 -6.20 -3.16 1.41
CA ASP A 10 -7.16 -2.07 1.14
C ASP A 10 -6.97 -0.85 2.08
N ARG A 11 -6.70 -1.11 3.36
CA ARG A 11 -6.42 -0.08 4.35
C ARG A 11 -5.08 0.60 4.11
N LEU A 12 -4.05 -0.18 3.77
CA LEU A 12 -2.70 0.34 3.54
C LEU A 12 -2.73 1.27 2.33
N LEU A 13 -3.15 0.78 1.17
CA LEU A 13 -3.15 1.54 -0.08
C LEU A 13 -4.08 2.74 -0.01
N GLY A 14 -5.26 2.59 0.62
CA GLY A 14 -6.16 3.72 0.83
C GLY A 14 -5.60 4.80 1.76
N SER A 15 -4.77 4.43 2.75
CA SER A 15 -4.07 5.41 3.60
C SER A 15 -2.89 6.10 2.90
N MET A 16 -2.38 5.50 1.83
CA MET A 16 -1.29 6.05 1.02
C MET A 16 -1.78 6.94 -0.14
N GLY A 17 -3.10 6.97 -0.39
CA GLY A 17 -3.69 7.85 -1.40
C GLY A 17 -3.97 7.20 -2.75
N TYR A 18 -3.76 5.88 -2.91
CA TYR A 18 -4.04 5.17 -4.18
C TYR A 18 -5.52 5.11 -4.55
N GLY A 19 -6.42 5.30 -3.59
CA GLY A 19 -7.86 5.33 -3.81
C GLY A 19 -8.66 4.83 -2.60
N SER A 20 -9.98 4.78 -2.74
CA SER A 20 -10.86 4.18 -1.74
C SER A 20 -10.65 2.66 -1.64
N ARG A 21 -11.09 2.06 -0.52
CA ARG A 21 -11.02 0.60 -0.33
C ARG A 21 -11.76 -0.18 -1.43
N ALA A 22 -12.87 0.37 -1.92
CA ALA A 22 -13.65 -0.24 -3.00
C ALA A 22 -12.92 -0.18 -4.34
N GLU A 23 -12.20 0.91 -4.63
CA GLU A 23 -11.35 1.03 -5.81
C GLU A 23 -10.18 0.06 -5.76
N MET A 24 -9.51 -0.08 -4.61
CA MET A 24 -8.45 -1.06 -4.41
C MET A 24 -8.94 -2.50 -4.64
N ALA A 25 -10.13 -2.84 -4.13
CA ALA A 25 -10.74 -4.15 -4.37
C ALA A 25 -11.06 -4.41 -5.85
N ARG A 26 -11.49 -3.37 -6.58
CA ARG A 26 -11.73 -3.47 -8.02
C ARG A 26 -10.43 -3.64 -8.81
N MET A 27 -9.41 -2.85 -8.50
CA MET A 27 -8.09 -2.91 -9.13
C MET A 27 -7.42 -4.28 -8.92
N ALA A 28 -7.42 -4.79 -7.69
CA ALA A 28 -6.96 -6.13 -7.37
C ALA A 28 -7.63 -7.23 -8.20
N LYS A 29 -8.96 -7.16 -8.34
CA LYS A 29 -9.72 -8.12 -9.16
C LYS A 29 -9.42 -8.00 -10.65
N ALA A 30 -8.96 -6.84 -11.10
CA ALA A 30 -8.54 -6.60 -12.48
C ALA A 30 -7.07 -6.98 -12.74
N GLY A 31 -6.34 -7.47 -11.73
CA GLY A 31 -4.91 -7.83 -11.84
C GLY A 31 -3.96 -6.64 -11.65
N GLY A 32 -4.45 -5.49 -11.20
CA GLY A 32 -3.63 -4.28 -11.00
C GLY A 32 -2.82 -4.27 -9.71
N ILE A 33 -2.86 -5.33 -8.89
CA ILE A 33 -2.08 -5.43 -7.65
C ILE A 33 -1.36 -6.76 -7.63
N VAL A 34 -0.03 -6.72 -7.59
CA VAL A 34 0.84 -7.90 -7.53
C VAL A 34 1.61 -7.88 -6.22
N LEU A 35 1.74 -9.03 -5.58
CA LEU A 35 2.60 -9.24 -4.40
C LEU A 35 3.45 -10.49 -4.59
N ASP A 36 4.76 -10.35 -4.48
CA ASP A 36 5.72 -11.44 -4.68
C ASP A 36 5.59 -12.12 -6.05
N GLY A 37 5.28 -11.32 -7.09
CA GLY A 37 5.09 -11.81 -8.46
C GLY A 37 3.76 -12.55 -8.71
N ALA A 38 2.83 -12.53 -7.75
CA ALA A 38 1.51 -13.13 -7.89
C ALA A 38 0.38 -12.10 -7.70
N ASP A 39 -0.68 -12.23 -8.50
CA ASP A 39 -1.87 -11.38 -8.39
C ASP A 39 -2.47 -11.46 -6.98
N LEU A 40 -2.64 -10.29 -6.35
CA LEU A 40 -3.31 -10.13 -5.08
C LEU A 40 -4.74 -9.70 -5.33
N THR A 41 -5.64 -10.67 -5.41
CA THR A 41 -7.07 -10.44 -5.67
C THR A 41 -7.89 -10.14 -4.40
N ASP A 42 -7.45 -10.63 -3.24
CA ASP A 42 -8.08 -10.38 -1.93
C ASP A 42 -7.37 -9.26 -1.16
N VAL A 43 -7.84 -8.03 -1.33
CA VAL A 43 -7.32 -6.85 -0.62
C VAL A 43 -7.69 -6.80 0.86
N SER A 44 -8.56 -7.70 1.33
CA SER A 44 -8.93 -7.81 2.74
C SER A 44 -7.87 -8.56 3.56
N ARG A 45 -6.97 -9.29 2.89
CA ARG A 45 -5.84 -10.01 3.47
C ARG A 45 -4.91 -9.07 4.22
N ARG A 46 -4.44 -9.52 5.40
CA ARG A 46 -3.40 -8.83 6.15
C ARG A 46 -2.02 -9.27 5.67
N ILE A 47 -1.15 -8.29 5.39
CA ILE A 47 0.24 -8.52 4.99
C ILE A 47 1.20 -7.87 6.00
N PRO A 48 2.43 -8.40 6.14
CA PRO A 48 3.51 -7.71 6.83
C PRO A 48 3.83 -6.38 6.12
N VAL A 49 4.01 -5.30 6.88
CA VAL A 49 4.49 -4.02 6.37
C VAL A 49 5.97 -3.92 6.71
N THR A 50 6.80 -4.43 5.82
CA THR A 50 8.26 -4.48 5.95
C THR A 50 8.92 -3.46 5.03
N ARG A 51 10.20 -3.15 5.26
CA ARG A 51 10.95 -2.13 4.48
C ARG A 51 11.12 -2.49 3.01
N ASP A 52 11.15 -3.78 2.71
CA ASP A 52 11.27 -4.36 1.37
C ASP A 52 9.91 -4.47 0.65
N LEU A 53 8.79 -4.16 1.30
CA LEU A 53 7.46 -4.24 0.67
C LEU A 53 7.35 -3.46 -0.66
N PRO A 54 7.91 -2.25 -0.82
CA PRO A 54 7.99 -1.53 -2.10
C PRO A 54 8.60 -2.34 -3.25
N THR A 55 9.53 -3.25 -2.96
CA THR A 55 10.21 -4.09 -3.97
C THR A 55 9.46 -5.38 -4.28
N ARG A 56 8.48 -5.74 -3.45
CA ARG A 56 7.70 -6.97 -3.58
C ARG A 56 6.27 -6.73 -4.06
N MET A 57 5.80 -5.49 -4.00
CA MET A 57 4.43 -5.11 -4.35
C MET A 57 4.46 -4.13 -5.52
N GLU A 58 3.63 -4.40 -6.51
CA GLU A 58 3.42 -3.53 -7.66
C GLU A 58 1.95 -3.12 -7.73
N ILE A 59 1.72 -1.85 -8.11
CA ILE A 59 0.42 -1.26 -8.37
C ILE A 59 0.43 -0.82 -9.84
N ASP A 60 -0.42 -1.43 -10.67
CA ASP A 60 -0.46 -1.23 -12.13
C ASP A 60 0.91 -1.35 -12.82
N GLY A 61 1.75 -2.28 -12.35
CA GLY A 61 3.08 -2.55 -12.89
C GLY A 61 4.20 -1.62 -12.39
N GLU A 62 3.87 -0.65 -11.55
CA GLU A 62 4.84 0.23 -10.89
C GLU A 62 5.10 -0.22 -9.45
N PRO A 63 6.35 -0.14 -8.94
CA PRO A 63 6.65 -0.44 -7.55
C PRO A 63 5.81 0.40 -6.58
N LEU A 64 5.34 -0.23 -5.50
CA LEU A 64 4.61 0.48 -4.44
C LEU A 64 5.47 1.61 -3.85
N ASP A 65 4.84 2.77 -3.58
CA ASP A 65 5.51 3.89 -2.93
C ASP A 65 6.11 3.50 -1.57
N PRO A 66 7.20 4.15 -1.13
CA PRO A 66 7.83 3.84 0.15
C PRO A 66 6.86 3.78 1.34
N VAL A 67 6.76 2.61 1.97
CA VAL A 67 5.88 2.39 3.13
C VAL A 67 6.49 2.97 4.41
N GLN A 68 5.73 3.83 5.09
CA GLN A 68 6.10 4.55 6.33
C GLN A 68 7.45 5.29 6.32
N GLY A 69 7.38 6.59 6.60
CA GLY A 69 8.55 7.46 6.78
C GLY A 69 8.33 8.91 6.37
N LEU A 70 7.12 9.30 5.96
CA LEU A 70 6.84 10.68 5.58
C LEU A 70 6.56 11.54 6.82
N VAL A 71 7.55 12.34 7.21
CA VAL A 71 7.38 13.45 8.16
C VAL A 71 7.34 14.74 7.36
N ILE A 72 6.19 15.41 7.35
CA ILE A 72 6.06 16.75 6.76
C ILE A 72 6.15 17.75 7.90
N LEU A 73 7.15 18.63 7.86
CA LEU A 73 7.21 19.83 8.69
C LEU A 73 6.92 21.04 7.80
N LEU A 74 5.72 21.59 7.91
CA LEU A 74 5.25 22.69 7.08
C LEU A 74 5.18 23.97 7.92
N ASN A 75 5.98 24.97 7.58
CA ASN A 75 5.73 26.35 8.01
C ASN A 75 4.60 26.93 7.15
N LYS A 76 3.36 26.67 7.54
CA LYS A 76 2.18 27.07 6.77
C LYS A 76 2.06 28.61 6.77
N PRO A 77 2.09 29.29 5.61
CA PRO A 77 1.90 30.73 5.53
C PRO A 77 0.44 31.13 5.77
N LEU A 78 0.21 32.42 5.97
CA LEU A 78 -1.13 33.00 5.92
C LEU A 78 -1.59 33.09 4.45
N GLY A 79 -2.83 32.67 4.17
CA GLY A 79 -3.53 32.89 2.90
C GLY A 79 -3.08 31.99 1.77
#